data_AF-A0A355Q9U0-F1
#
_entry.id   AF-A0A355Q9U0-F1
#
_cell.length_a   1.000
_cell.length_b   1.000
_cell.length_c   1.000
_cell.angle_alpha   90.00
_cell.angle_beta   90.00
_cell.angle_gamma   90.00
#
_symmetry.space_group_name_H-M   'P 1'
#
loop_
_entity.id
_entity.type
_entity.pdbx_description
1 polymer ?
#
loop_
_entity_poly.entity_id
_entity_poly.type
_entity_poly.pdbx_seq_one_letter_code
_entity_poly.pdbx_strand_id
1 'polypeptide(L)'
;MKTLKNSLFLILLWSFFWGCTPTGLRSYIVLTTSKNPQDQREATEELMRLAKEGSIVDQIKAEGHLRQLSQSAIPEQQELAIKPLVWFTFVSDDGYIQERSLARLKGILTHQEWSEAYKLKTIFEVSEFIFGRSGTTEVFENKRYLANADSSERLFAIKFLVDAYPDLSSKLQQDSVGVFSQFLVLEPTIQNCPTEICNPETKTVENPQNKNILGIEDWNIALEQLKLDLWSSLQGLLNESRISGQSRETLLALNKEVIRLSISSKLRNKFLSQPLE
;
A
#
# COMPACT_ATOMS: atom_id res chain seq x y z
N MET A 1 -18.41 -53.49 -4.78
CA MET A 1 -17.22 -52.99 -5.54
C MET A 1 -17.55 -52.09 -6.74
N LYS A 2 -18.65 -51.32 -6.74
CA LYS A 2 -18.95 -50.32 -7.81
C LYS A 2 -18.93 -48.86 -7.33
N THR A 3 -19.06 -48.62 -6.03
CA THR A 3 -19.10 -47.28 -5.42
C THR A 3 -17.72 -46.67 -5.17
N LEU A 4 -16.70 -47.48 -4.86
CA LEU A 4 -15.33 -46.99 -4.63
C LEU A 4 -14.68 -46.44 -5.91
N LYS A 5 -15.03 -47.02 -7.07
CA LYS A 5 -14.45 -46.69 -8.38
C LYS A 5 -14.91 -45.31 -8.89
N ASN A 6 -16.16 -44.92 -8.60
CA ASN A 6 -16.68 -43.59 -8.96
C ASN A 6 -16.12 -42.46 -8.11
N SER A 7 -15.85 -42.71 -6.82
CA SER A 7 -15.24 -41.70 -5.93
C SER A 7 -13.78 -41.41 -6.33
N LEU A 8 -13.01 -42.46 -6.64
CA LEU A 8 -11.64 -42.30 -7.15
C LEU A 8 -11.60 -41.61 -8.52
N PHE A 9 -12.57 -41.88 -9.39
CA PHE A 9 -12.67 -41.22 -10.71
C PHE A 9 -13.02 -39.73 -10.58
N LEU A 10 -13.87 -39.35 -9.62
CA LEU A 10 -14.20 -37.95 -9.32
C LEU A 10 -13.00 -37.19 -8.73
N ILE A 11 -12.23 -37.81 -7.83
CA ILE A 11 -11.00 -37.23 -7.27
C ILE A 11 -9.91 -37.08 -8.34
N LEU A 12 -9.77 -38.07 -9.25
CA LEU A 12 -8.89 -38.01 -10.41
C LEU A 12 -9.34 -36.96 -11.45
N LEU A 13 -10.64 -36.80 -11.67
CA LEU A 13 -11.19 -35.74 -12.54
C LEU A 13 -10.93 -34.35 -11.94
N TRP A 14 -11.04 -34.19 -10.61
CA TRP A 14 -10.74 -32.92 -9.94
C TRP A 14 -9.25 -32.59 -9.96
N SER A 15 -8.37 -33.60 -9.93
CA SER A 15 -6.92 -33.40 -10.05
C SER A 15 -6.44 -33.19 -11.48
N PHE A 16 -7.20 -33.58 -12.51
CA PHE A 16 -6.89 -33.26 -13.91
C PHE A 16 -7.31 -31.83 -14.34
N PHE A 17 -8.30 -31.21 -13.66
CA PHE A 17 -8.71 -29.82 -13.94
C PHE A 17 -7.95 -28.75 -13.13
N TRP A 18 -7.13 -29.15 -12.15
CA TRP A 18 -6.26 -28.24 -11.39
C TRP A 18 -4.95 -27.88 -12.09
N GLY A 19 -4.69 -28.42 -13.29
CA GLY A 19 -3.45 -28.19 -14.04
C GLY A 19 -3.27 -26.80 -14.65
N CYS A 20 -4.26 -25.91 -14.59
CA CYS A 20 -4.18 -24.55 -15.17
C CYS A 20 -5.10 -23.55 -14.45
N THR A 21 -5.31 -23.69 -13.13
CA THR A 21 -6.04 -22.63 -12.41
C THR A 21 -5.11 -21.43 -12.26
N PRO A 22 -5.46 -20.24 -12.81
CA PRO A 22 -4.60 -19.06 -12.69
C PRO A 22 -4.35 -18.75 -11.21
N THR A 23 -3.10 -18.42 -10.86
CA THR A 23 -2.67 -18.18 -9.48
C THR A 23 -3.60 -17.22 -8.73
N GLY A 24 -4.07 -16.16 -9.41
CA GLY A 24 -5.02 -15.21 -8.82
C GLY A 24 -6.36 -15.81 -8.39
N LEU A 25 -6.92 -16.74 -9.16
CA LEU A 25 -8.18 -17.41 -8.81
C LEU A 25 -7.98 -18.36 -7.62
N ARG A 26 -6.87 -19.09 -7.61
CA ARG A 26 -6.54 -19.99 -6.49
C ARG A 26 -6.38 -19.21 -5.18
N SER A 27 -5.61 -18.13 -5.20
CA SER A 27 -5.40 -17.28 -4.02
C SER A 27 -6.70 -16.61 -3.57
N TYR A 28 -7.53 -16.12 -4.49
CA TYR A 28 -8.86 -15.61 -4.16
C TYR A 28 -9.75 -16.65 -3.45
N ILE A 29 -9.77 -17.90 -3.95
CA ILE A 29 -10.54 -18.98 -3.32
C ILE A 29 -10.00 -19.26 -1.91
N VAL A 30 -8.70 -19.39 -1.73
CA VAL A 30 -8.10 -19.63 -0.40
C VAL A 30 -8.43 -18.48 0.55
N LEU A 31 -8.28 -17.24 0.10
CA LEU A 31 -8.57 -16.04 0.87
C LEU A 31 -10.01 -16.03 1.41
N THR A 32 -10.98 -16.45 0.59
CA THR A 32 -12.41 -16.40 0.91
C THR A 32 -12.94 -17.65 1.63
N THR A 33 -12.27 -18.78 1.51
CA THR A 33 -12.77 -20.08 2.03
C THR A 33 -11.98 -20.61 3.22
N SER A 34 -10.69 -20.26 3.36
CA SER A 34 -9.90 -20.72 4.51
C SER A 34 -10.28 -19.94 5.77
N LYS A 35 -10.34 -20.65 6.90
CA LYS A 35 -10.45 -20.07 8.24
C LYS A 35 -9.11 -19.94 8.94
N ASN A 36 -8.03 -20.41 8.31
CA ASN A 36 -6.68 -20.34 8.86
C ASN A 36 -6.05 -18.98 8.46
N PRO A 37 -5.68 -18.13 9.44
CA PRO A 37 -5.06 -16.83 9.14
C PRO A 37 -3.75 -16.94 8.34
N GLN A 38 -3.00 -18.03 8.52
CA GLN A 38 -1.76 -18.24 7.78
C GLN A 38 -2.02 -18.48 6.29
N ASP A 39 -3.01 -19.31 5.96
CA ASP A 39 -3.39 -19.58 4.56
C ASP A 39 -3.91 -18.29 3.89
N GLN A 40 -4.69 -17.49 4.62
CA GLN A 40 -5.19 -16.20 4.12
C GLN A 40 -4.04 -15.23 3.87
N ARG A 41 -3.07 -15.16 4.79
CA ARG A 41 -1.87 -14.33 4.61
C ARG A 41 -1.07 -14.76 3.38
N GLU A 42 -0.81 -16.06 3.21
CA GLU A 42 -0.07 -16.57 2.06
C GLU A 42 -0.80 -16.29 0.75
N ALA A 43 -2.13 -16.46 0.72
CA ALA A 43 -2.96 -16.12 -0.43
C ALA A 43 -2.93 -14.61 -0.75
N THR A 44 -2.97 -13.75 0.27
CA THR A 44 -2.83 -12.30 0.11
C THR A 44 -1.46 -11.94 -0.48
N GLU A 45 -0.37 -12.47 0.07
CA GLU A 45 0.98 -12.21 -0.45
C GLU A 45 1.13 -12.71 -1.89
N GLU A 46 0.53 -13.85 -2.23
CA GLU A 46 0.55 -14.36 -3.60
C GLU A 46 -0.24 -13.50 -4.58
N LEU A 47 -1.39 -12.95 -4.17
CA LEU A 47 -2.10 -11.94 -4.96
C LEU A 47 -1.20 -10.71 -5.17
N MET A 48 -0.56 -10.22 -4.11
CA MET A 48 0.32 -9.05 -4.18
C MET A 48 1.50 -9.26 -5.15
N ARG A 49 2.11 -10.46 -5.19
CA ARG A 49 3.17 -10.78 -6.16
C ARG A 49 2.71 -10.62 -7.60
N LEU A 50 1.45 -10.99 -7.91
CA LEU A 50 0.92 -10.87 -9.27
C LEU A 50 0.95 -9.42 -9.78
N ALA A 51 0.82 -8.41 -8.92
CA ALA A 51 0.88 -7.02 -9.35
C ALA A 51 2.21 -6.65 -10.03
N LYS A 52 3.31 -7.34 -9.70
CA LYS A 52 4.65 -7.05 -10.22
C LYS A 52 5.20 -8.12 -11.13
N GLU A 53 4.85 -9.38 -10.88
CA GLU A 53 5.43 -10.55 -11.55
C GLU A 53 4.42 -11.26 -12.47
N GLY A 54 3.13 -10.96 -12.30
CA GLY A 54 2.06 -11.61 -13.04
C GLY A 54 1.93 -11.11 -14.47
N SER A 55 1.48 -11.99 -15.37
CA SER A 55 1.07 -11.55 -16.69
C SER A 55 -0.09 -10.55 -16.60
N ILE A 56 -0.24 -9.67 -17.58
CA ILE A 56 -1.36 -8.71 -17.60
C ILE A 56 -2.73 -9.40 -17.47
N VAL A 57 -2.87 -10.60 -18.05
CA VAL A 57 -4.11 -11.38 -17.94
C VAL A 57 -4.35 -11.84 -16.51
N ASP A 58 -3.31 -12.24 -15.78
CA ASP A 58 -3.43 -12.66 -14.39
C ASP A 58 -3.67 -11.46 -13.47
N GLN A 59 -3.03 -10.32 -13.74
CA GLN A 59 -3.28 -9.07 -13.03
C GLN A 59 -4.74 -8.62 -13.19
N ILE A 60 -5.29 -8.60 -14.41
CA ILE A 60 -6.69 -8.25 -14.68
C ILE A 60 -7.65 -9.16 -13.91
N LYS A 61 -7.39 -10.47 -13.90
CA LYS A 61 -8.24 -11.44 -13.21
C LYS A 61 -8.18 -11.26 -11.69
N ALA A 62 -6.97 -11.12 -11.14
CA ALA A 62 -6.75 -10.90 -9.72
C ALA A 62 -7.42 -9.61 -9.25
N GLU A 63 -7.22 -8.49 -9.95
CA GLU A 63 -7.88 -7.22 -9.65
C GLU A 63 -9.42 -7.35 -9.70
N GLY A 64 -9.95 -8.08 -10.68
CA GLY A 64 -11.39 -8.32 -10.80
C GLY A 64 -11.96 -9.06 -9.58
N HIS A 65 -11.24 -10.07 -9.10
CA HIS A 65 -11.60 -10.79 -7.88
C HIS A 65 -11.49 -9.93 -6.63
N LEU A 66 -10.43 -9.11 -6.51
CA LEU A 66 -10.26 -8.17 -5.40
C LEU A 66 -11.39 -7.13 -5.37
N ARG A 67 -11.81 -6.63 -6.53
CA ARG A 67 -12.95 -5.71 -6.62
C ARG A 67 -14.24 -6.35 -6.18
N GLN A 68 -14.54 -7.56 -6.66
CA GLN A 68 -15.71 -8.32 -6.22
C GLN A 68 -15.69 -8.49 -4.69
N LEU A 69 -14.53 -8.85 -4.14
CA LEU A 69 -14.37 -9.08 -2.71
C LEU A 69 -14.58 -7.79 -1.90
N SER A 70 -13.99 -6.68 -2.36
CA SER A 70 -14.13 -5.35 -1.75
C SER A 70 -15.57 -4.81 -1.79
N GLN A 71 -16.44 -5.39 -2.62
CA GLN A 71 -17.86 -5.07 -2.78
C GLN A 71 -18.79 -6.06 -2.08
N SER A 72 -18.23 -7.08 -1.40
CA SER A 72 -19.03 -8.09 -0.72
C SER A 72 -19.98 -7.47 0.29
N ALA A 73 -21.16 -8.05 0.46
CA ALA A 73 -22.06 -7.65 1.56
C ALA A 73 -21.56 -8.12 2.94
N ILE A 74 -20.53 -8.98 2.97
CA ILE A 74 -19.93 -9.54 4.18
C ILE A 74 -18.72 -8.68 4.57
N PRO A 75 -18.75 -7.95 5.70
CA PRO A 75 -17.67 -7.04 6.10
C PRO A 75 -16.30 -7.73 6.21
N GLU A 76 -16.26 -8.94 6.75
CA GLU A 76 -15.02 -9.70 6.90
C GLU A 76 -14.37 -9.99 5.54
N GLN A 77 -15.20 -10.21 4.51
CA GLN A 77 -14.72 -10.40 3.15
C GLN A 77 -14.21 -9.09 2.54
N GLN A 78 -14.91 -7.98 2.77
CA GLN A 78 -14.44 -6.67 2.31
C GLN A 78 -13.04 -6.35 2.85
N GLU A 79 -12.81 -6.61 4.14
CA GLU A 79 -11.52 -6.35 4.78
C GLU A 79 -10.36 -7.14 4.16
N LEU A 80 -10.59 -8.39 3.74
CA LEU A 80 -9.57 -9.22 3.09
C LEU A 80 -9.08 -8.64 1.75
N ALA A 81 -9.90 -7.81 1.08
CA ALA A 81 -9.53 -7.20 -0.18
C ALA A 81 -8.63 -5.98 -0.03
N ILE A 82 -8.62 -5.31 1.12
CA ILE A 82 -8.01 -3.98 1.27
C ILE A 82 -6.52 -4.02 0.99
N LYS A 83 -5.77 -4.86 1.71
CA LYS A 83 -4.30 -4.97 1.58
C LYS A 83 -3.84 -5.25 0.14
N PRO A 84 -4.33 -6.31 -0.53
CA PRO A 84 -3.94 -6.54 -1.91
C PRO A 84 -4.45 -5.46 -2.87
N LEU A 85 -5.60 -4.82 -2.62
CA LEU A 85 -6.08 -3.72 -3.47
C LEU A 85 -5.20 -2.46 -3.34
N VAL A 86 -4.76 -2.14 -2.13
CA VAL A 86 -3.74 -1.08 -1.88
C VAL A 86 -2.47 -1.40 -2.64
N TRP A 87 -1.99 -2.63 -2.57
CA TRP A 87 -0.81 -3.07 -3.29
C TRP A 87 -0.95 -2.92 -4.81
N PHE A 88 -2.03 -3.44 -5.40
CA PHE A 88 -2.32 -3.29 -6.83
C PHE A 88 -2.44 -1.84 -7.27
N THR A 89 -2.95 -0.95 -6.42
CA THR A 89 -3.10 0.46 -6.75
C THR A 89 -1.75 1.17 -6.91
N PHE A 90 -0.77 0.83 -6.07
CA PHE A 90 0.47 1.59 -5.98
C PHE A 90 1.67 0.86 -6.59
N VAL A 91 1.64 -0.45 -6.74
CA VAL A 91 2.80 -1.29 -7.14
C VAL A 91 2.62 -1.95 -8.51
N SER A 92 1.39 -2.05 -9.03
CA SER A 92 1.18 -2.71 -10.32
C SER A 92 2.01 -2.05 -11.43
N ASP A 93 2.67 -2.83 -12.27
CA ASP A 93 3.46 -2.32 -13.39
C ASP A 93 2.61 -1.94 -14.61
N ASP A 94 1.29 -2.18 -14.54
CA ASP A 94 0.33 -1.85 -15.58
C ASP A 94 -0.57 -0.66 -15.18
N GLY A 95 -0.50 0.42 -15.95
CA GLY A 95 -1.24 1.65 -15.67
C GLY A 95 -2.76 1.48 -15.69
N TYR A 96 -3.30 0.57 -16.50
CA TYR A 96 -4.75 0.33 -16.54
C TYR A 96 -5.23 -0.38 -15.27
N ILE A 97 -4.44 -1.32 -14.74
CA ILE A 97 -4.71 -1.96 -13.45
C ILE A 97 -4.61 -0.97 -12.29
N GLN A 98 -3.57 -0.13 -12.29
CA GLN A 98 -3.40 0.93 -11.30
C GLN A 98 -4.62 1.87 -11.27
N GLU A 99 -5.05 2.38 -12.43
CA GLU A 99 -6.17 3.32 -12.53
C GLU A 99 -7.48 2.71 -12.01
N ARG A 100 -7.76 1.46 -12.36
CA ARG A 100 -8.97 0.76 -11.89
C ARG A 100 -8.94 0.52 -10.38
N SER A 101 -7.80 0.10 -9.85
CA SER A 101 -7.62 -0.16 -8.43
C SER A 101 -7.71 1.14 -7.63
N LEU A 102 -7.11 2.21 -8.13
CA LEU A 102 -7.21 3.57 -7.59
C LEU A 102 -8.66 4.06 -7.55
N ALA A 103 -9.39 3.92 -8.65
CA ALA A 103 -10.80 4.29 -8.72
C ALA A 103 -11.63 3.52 -7.67
N ARG A 104 -11.31 2.25 -7.43
CA ARG A 104 -11.97 1.46 -6.39
C ARG A 104 -11.64 1.96 -4.99
N LEU A 105 -10.37 2.22 -4.67
CA LEU A 105 -9.98 2.77 -3.36
C LEU A 105 -10.62 4.14 -3.10
N LYS A 106 -10.64 5.03 -4.11
CA LYS A 106 -11.36 6.31 -4.03
C LYS A 106 -12.84 6.08 -3.73
N GLY A 107 -13.49 5.18 -4.46
CA GLY A 107 -14.89 4.83 -4.24
C GLY A 107 -15.19 4.30 -2.85
N ILE A 108 -14.29 3.50 -2.25
CA ILE A 108 -14.43 3.02 -0.86
C ILE A 108 -14.47 4.21 0.11
N LEU A 109 -13.57 5.18 -0.04
CA LEU A 109 -13.47 6.32 0.86
C LEU A 109 -14.63 7.32 0.68
N THR A 110 -15.09 7.55 -0.54
CA THR A 110 -16.04 8.65 -0.82
C THR A 110 -17.51 8.22 -0.84
N HIS A 111 -17.84 6.99 -1.24
CA HIS A 111 -19.24 6.57 -1.33
C HIS A 111 -19.88 6.45 0.06
N GLN A 112 -21.13 6.89 0.18
CA GLN A 112 -21.88 6.87 1.44
C GLN A 112 -22.34 5.46 1.85
N GLU A 113 -22.39 4.52 0.90
CA GLU A 113 -22.83 3.13 1.13
C GLU A 113 -21.88 2.34 2.04
N TRP A 114 -20.60 2.75 2.14
CA TRP A 114 -19.58 2.06 2.91
C TRP A 114 -19.52 2.58 4.35
N SER A 115 -19.35 1.67 5.31
CA SER A 115 -19.25 2.02 6.73
C SER A 115 -18.00 2.84 7.04
N GLU A 116 -18.07 3.71 8.05
CA GLU A 116 -16.88 4.44 8.52
C GLU A 116 -15.75 3.50 8.94
N ALA A 117 -16.08 2.34 9.52
CA ALA A 117 -15.09 1.34 9.93
C ALA A 117 -14.30 0.80 8.74
N TYR A 118 -14.97 0.51 7.62
CA TYR A 118 -14.32 0.02 6.41
C TYR A 118 -13.45 1.10 5.74
N LYS A 119 -13.92 2.36 5.75
CA LYS A 119 -13.13 3.51 5.29
C LYS A 119 -11.87 3.72 6.14
N LEU A 120 -12.01 3.67 7.46
CA LEU A 120 -10.89 3.80 8.39
C LEU A 120 -9.87 2.67 8.20
N LYS A 121 -10.34 1.42 8.04
CA LYS A 121 -9.47 0.28 7.74
C LYS A 121 -8.69 0.47 6.45
N THR A 122 -9.33 1.06 5.43
CA THR A 122 -8.67 1.41 4.15
C THR A 122 -7.59 2.46 4.35
N ILE A 123 -7.88 3.54 5.09
CA ILE A 123 -6.89 4.57 5.43
C ILE A 123 -5.71 3.95 6.19
N PHE A 124 -5.98 3.09 7.17
CA PHE A 124 -4.95 2.41 7.95
C PHE A 124 -4.05 1.52 7.07
N GLU A 125 -4.60 0.73 6.16
CA GLU A 125 -3.79 -0.12 5.28
C GLU A 125 -2.94 0.70 4.30
N VAL A 126 -3.47 1.80 3.75
CA VAL A 126 -2.66 2.73 2.94
C VAL A 126 -1.53 3.34 3.79
N SER A 127 -1.78 3.57 5.08
CA SER A 127 -0.76 4.07 6.01
C SER A 127 0.34 3.04 6.26
N GLU A 128 -0.02 1.78 6.48
CA GLU A 128 0.94 0.68 6.63
C GLU A 128 1.78 0.48 5.36
N PHE A 129 1.19 0.72 4.18
CA PHE A 129 1.93 0.78 2.92
C PHE A 129 2.93 1.93 2.89
N ILE A 130 2.51 3.15 3.24
CA ILE A 130 3.39 4.34 3.33
C ILE A 130 4.53 4.12 4.33
N PHE A 131 4.26 3.48 5.46
CA PHE A 131 5.24 3.13 6.49
C PHE A 131 6.20 2.01 6.05
N GLY A 132 5.97 1.36 4.91
CA GLY A 132 6.77 0.23 4.46
C GLY A 132 6.55 -1.04 5.28
N ARG A 133 5.43 -1.15 5.99
CA ARG A 133 5.06 -2.36 6.75
C ARG A 133 4.20 -3.33 5.94
N SER A 134 3.67 -2.87 4.80
CA SER A 134 3.00 -3.72 3.81
C SER A 134 4.02 -4.20 2.76
N GLY A 135 3.99 -5.49 2.42
CA GLY A 135 4.93 -6.12 1.49
C GLY A 135 4.71 -7.61 1.34
N THR A 136 5.50 -8.24 0.48
CA THR A 136 5.57 -9.69 0.25
C THR A 136 6.77 -10.27 0.99
N THR A 137 6.61 -11.47 1.56
CA THR A 137 7.75 -12.16 2.17
C THR A 137 8.62 -12.77 1.07
N GLU A 138 9.91 -12.46 1.07
CA GLU A 138 10.90 -13.01 0.15
C GLU A 138 11.99 -13.76 0.91
N VAL A 139 12.70 -14.65 0.21
CA VAL A 139 13.79 -15.47 0.78
C VAL A 139 15.04 -15.28 -0.06
N PHE A 140 16.13 -14.91 0.59
CA PHE A 140 17.45 -14.85 -0.02
C PHE A 140 18.47 -15.42 0.94
N GLU A 141 19.33 -16.32 0.45
CA GLU A 141 20.35 -16.99 1.28
C GLU A 141 19.80 -17.56 2.60
N ASN A 142 18.61 -18.18 2.55
CA ASN A 142 17.87 -18.72 3.70
C ASN A 142 17.42 -17.68 4.75
N LYS A 143 17.57 -16.38 4.48
CA LYS A 143 17.03 -15.29 5.29
C LYS A 143 15.72 -14.79 4.69
N ARG A 144 14.68 -14.68 5.53
CA ARG A 144 13.40 -14.08 5.13
C ARG A 144 13.46 -12.57 5.32
N TYR A 145 12.95 -11.83 4.35
CA TYR A 145 12.78 -10.39 4.46
C TYR A 145 11.45 -9.96 3.86
N LEU A 146 11.04 -8.73 4.18
CA LEU A 146 9.86 -8.10 3.60
C LEU A 146 10.31 -7.30 2.37
N ALA A 147 9.89 -7.73 1.19
CA ALA A 147 9.98 -6.90 -0.01
C ALA A 147 8.78 -5.96 -0.03
N ASN A 148 9.04 -4.67 0.06
CA ASN A 148 7.98 -3.65 0.11
C ASN A 148 8.11 -2.63 -1.03
N ALA A 149 7.21 -1.66 -1.00
CA ALA A 149 7.13 -0.60 -1.98
C ALA A 149 8.31 0.36 -1.95
N ASP A 150 8.69 0.87 -3.12
CA ASP A 150 9.71 1.89 -3.29
C ASP A 150 9.23 3.30 -2.88
N SER A 151 10.11 4.30 -2.89
CA SER A 151 9.76 5.65 -2.45
C SER A 151 8.75 6.34 -3.36
N SER A 152 8.78 6.06 -4.66
CA SER A 152 7.88 6.68 -5.63
C SER A 152 6.46 6.16 -5.49
N GLU A 153 6.31 4.85 -5.25
CA GLU A 153 5.03 4.20 -4.98
C GLU A 153 4.40 4.73 -3.69
N ARG A 154 5.22 4.91 -2.63
CA ARG A 154 4.78 5.51 -1.36
C ARG A 154 4.39 6.97 -1.49
N LEU A 155 5.09 7.75 -2.33
CA LEU A 155 4.71 9.13 -2.62
C LEU A 155 3.31 9.19 -3.25
N PHE A 156 3.03 8.27 -4.17
CA PHE A 156 1.72 8.19 -4.81
C PHE A 156 0.62 7.85 -3.80
N ALA A 157 0.90 6.96 -2.84
CA ALA A 157 -0.02 6.65 -1.74
C ALA A 157 -0.26 7.84 -0.79
N ILE A 158 0.77 8.63 -0.48
CA ILE A 158 0.64 9.88 0.31
C ILE A 158 -0.29 10.85 -0.42
N LYS A 159 -0.04 11.08 -1.71
CA LYS A 159 -0.87 11.97 -2.53
C LYS A 159 -2.33 11.52 -2.54
N PHE A 160 -2.57 10.21 -2.69
CA PHE A 160 -3.92 9.65 -2.61
C PHE A 160 -4.63 9.98 -1.29
N LEU A 161 -3.97 9.82 -0.13
CA LEU A 161 -4.60 10.12 1.17
C LEU A 161 -4.87 11.62 1.35
N VAL A 162 -3.93 12.48 0.94
CA VAL A 162 -4.12 13.93 0.98
C VAL A 162 -5.29 14.35 0.10
N ASP A 163 -5.31 13.88 -1.15
CA ASP A 163 -6.36 14.24 -2.13
C ASP A 163 -7.75 13.79 -1.65
N ALA A 164 -7.83 12.65 -0.94
CA ALA A 164 -9.08 12.13 -0.39
C ALA A 164 -9.52 12.84 0.91
N TYR A 165 -8.60 13.46 1.66
CA TYR A 165 -8.86 13.99 3.00
C TYR A 165 -10.02 15.00 3.09
N PRO A 166 -10.17 15.97 2.17
CA PRO A 166 -11.27 16.94 2.23
C PRO A 166 -12.66 16.30 2.10
N ASP A 167 -12.74 15.16 1.42
CA ASP A 167 -14.00 14.47 1.13
C ASP A 167 -14.39 13.45 2.23
N LEU A 168 -13.54 13.25 3.23
CA LEU A 168 -13.81 12.37 4.37
C LEU A 168 -14.82 12.99 5.35
N SER A 169 -15.51 12.13 6.12
CA SER A 169 -16.32 12.60 7.26
C SER A 169 -15.44 13.29 8.30
N SER A 170 -15.99 14.21 9.09
CA SER A 170 -15.22 14.94 10.11
C SER A 170 -14.50 14.02 11.10
N LYS A 171 -15.10 12.87 11.43
CA LYS A 171 -14.47 11.85 12.27
C LYS A 171 -13.29 11.18 11.57
N LEU A 172 -13.46 10.74 10.32
CA LEU A 172 -12.37 10.15 9.54
C LEU A 172 -11.24 11.15 9.28
N GLN A 173 -11.55 12.43 9.12
CA GLN A 173 -10.54 13.50 9.05
C GLN A 173 -9.72 13.59 10.34
N GLN A 174 -10.36 13.51 11.51
CA GLN A 174 -9.66 13.50 12.80
C GLN A 174 -8.76 12.26 12.94
N ASP A 175 -9.30 11.08 12.63
CA ASP A 175 -8.55 9.82 12.71
C ASP A 175 -7.35 9.82 11.74
N SER A 176 -7.50 10.42 10.55
CA SER A 176 -6.44 10.55 9.55
C SER A 176 -5.31 11.50 9.97
N VAL A 177 -5.58 12.52 10.79
CA VAL A 177 -4.51 13.38 11.32
C VAL A 177 -3.57 12.60 12.23
N GLY A 178 -4.09 11.63 12.99
CA GLY A 178 -3.26 10.73 13.78
C GLY A 178 -2.28 9.93 12.93
N VAL A 179 -2.74 9.43 11.78
CA VAL A 179 -1.90 8.75 10.77
C VAL A 179 -0.82 9.67 10.23
N PHE A 180 -1.17 10.88 9.80
CA PHE A 180 -0.20 11.84 9.26
C PHE A 180 0.84 12.24 10.31
N SER A 181 0.41 12.45 11.55
CA SER A 181 1.31 12.72 12.67
C SER A 181 2.31 11.59 12.87
N GLN A 182 1.83 10.34 12.88
CA GLN A 182 2.71 9.18 12.98
C GLN A 182 3.72 9.13 11.82
N PHE A 183 3.32 9.38 10.57
CA PHE A 183 4.27 9.41 9.45
C PHE A 183 5.36 10.45 9.63
N LEU A 184 4.95 11.66 10.01
CA LEU A 184 5.85 12.80 10.11
C LEU A 184 6.87 12.57 11.23
N VAL A 185 6.43 12.02 12.38
CA VAL A 185 7.26 11.84 13.59
C VAL A 185 8.05 10.54 13.60
N LEU A 186 7.54 9.45 13.01
CA LEU A 186 8.24 8.16 13.03
C LEU A 186 9.56 8.25 12.28
N GLU A 187 10.61 7.70 12.90
CA GLU A 187 11.83 7.33 12.18
C GLU A 187 11.44 6.20 11.24
N PRO A 188 11.52 6.41 9.93
CA PRO A 188 11.00 5.43 9.00
C PRO A 188 11.96 4.25 9.00
N THR A 189 11.46 3.10 9.41
CA THR A 189 12.28 1.91 9.56
C THR A 189 12.51 1.32 8.17
N ILE A 190 13.76 1.32 7.73
CA ILE A 190 14.25 0.52 6.61
C ILE A 190 14.22 -0.93 7.07
N GLN A 191 13.05 -1.56 7.08
CA GLN A 191 12.98 -3.01 7.29
C GLN A 191 13.03 -3.73 5.94
N ASN A 192 14.00 -3.36 5.09
CA ASN A 192 14.00 -3.73 3.69
C ASN A 192 15.36 -4.21 3.26
N CYS A 193 15.40 -5.48 2.89
CA CYS A 193 16.49 -6.11 2.17
C CYS A 193 17.77 -6.30 3.03
N PRO A 194 18.18 -7.55 3.30
CA PRO A 194 19.48 -7.86 3.87
C PRO A 194 20.58 -7.06 3.16
N THR A 195 21.51 -6.49 3.92
CA THR A 195 22.67 -5.73 3.42
C THR A 195 23.44 -6.48 2.32
N GLU A 196 23.36 -7.81 2.34
CA GLU A 196 23.96 -8.74 1.38
C GLU A 196 23.26 -8.73 0.01
N ILE A 197 21.95 -8.43 -0.06
CA ILE A 197 21.17 -8.26 -1.30
C ILE A 197 21.25 -6.82 -1.79
N CYS A 198 21.07 -5.89 -0.86
CA CYS A 198 20.97 -4.46 -1.14
C CYS A 198 22.31 -3.74 -0.96
N ASN A 199 23.41 -4.43 -1.25
CA ASN A 199 24.68 -3.77 -1.43
C ASN A 199 24.58 -2.88 -2.70
N PRO A 200 24.66 -1.55 -2.61
CA PRO A 200 24.56 -0.67 -3.77
C PRO A 200 25.65 -0.92 -4.83
N GLU A 201 26.70 -1.66 -4.47
CA GLU A 201 27.87 -1.94 -5.31
C GLU A 201 27.63 -2.97 -6.42
N THR A 202 26.59 -3.82 -6.37
CA THR A 202 26.39 -4.87 -7.42
C THR A 202 25.62 -4.40 -8.65
N LYS A 203 25.34 -3.09 -8.78
CA LYS A 203 25.01 -2.44 -10.07
C LYS A 203 26.21 -1.77 -10.74
N THR A 204 27.45 -2.17 -10.47
CA THR A 204 28.52 -2.01 -11.46
C THR A 204 28.40 -3.09 -12.53
N VAL A 205 27.39 -2.98 -13.40
CA VAL A 205 27.64 -3.27 -14.81
C VAL A 205 28.21 -1.98 -15.37
N GLU A 206 29.49 -2.04 -15.68
CA GLU A 206 30.32 -0.95 -16.20
C GLU A 206 29.58 -0.13 -17.26
N ASN A 207 29.29 1.13 -16.93
CA ASN A 207 29.17 2.18 -17.93
C ASN A 207 29.94 3.41 -17.41
N PRO A 208 31.10 3.79 -17.99
CA PRO A 208 32.01 4.75 -17.36
C PRO A 208 31.52 6.21 -17.33
N GLN A 209 30.31 6.49 -17.80
CA GLN A 209 29.86 7.87 -17.98
C GLN A 209 28.37 7.97 -17.61
N ASN A 210 28.13 8.56 -16.44
CA ASN A 210 26.86 9.18 -16.05
C ASN A 210 25.74 8.23 -15.55
N LYS A 211 25.55 8.15 -14.22
CA LYS A 211 24.24 8.30 -13.52
C LYS A 211 24.38 8.00 -12.02
N ASN A 212 23.78 8.89 -11.21
CA ASN A 212 23.70 8.85 -9.75
C ASN A 212 23.32 7.46 -9.20
N ILE A 213 24.15 6.96 -8.30
CA ILE A 213 23.98 5.69 -7.60
C ILE A 213 23.18 6.00 -6.32
N LEU A 214 21.91 5.59 -6.27
CA LEU A 214 21.02 5.78 -5.11
C LEU A 214 21.50 4.93 -3.91
N GLY A 215 22.24 5.56 -2.99
CA GLY A 215 22.71 4.94 -1.75
C GLY A 215 21.70 5.05 -0.58
N ILE A 216 21.98 4.40 0.56
CA ILE A 216 21.19 4.52 1.81
C ILE A 216 21.01 5.99 2.22
N GLU A 217 22.02 6.83 1.97
CA GLU A 217 21.99 8.27 2.19
C GLU A 217 20.94 8.97 1.29
N ASP A 218 20.74 8.50 0.05
CA ASP A 218 19.72 9.00 -0.87
C ASP A 218 18.31 8.53 -0.51
N TRP A 219 18.14 7.39 0.19
CA TRP A 219 16.84 6.93 0.66
C TRP A 219 16.32 7.70 1.87
N ASN A 220 17.21 8.11 2.79
CA ASN A 220 16.87 9.07 3.82
C ASN A 220 16.44 10.41 3.19
N ILE A 221 17.08 10.83 2.10
CA ILE A 221 16.66 12.02 1.34
C ILE A 221 15.28 11.82 0.71
N ALA A 222 15.02 10.67 0.05
CA ALA A 222 13.73 10.37 -0.57
C ALA A 222 12.59 10.40 0.47
N LEU A 223 12.86 9.86 1.64
CA LEU A 223 11.94 9.79 2.76
C LEU A 223 11.72 11.12 3.48
N GLU A 224 12.78 11.92 3.65
CA GLU A 224 12.67 13.32 4.06
C GLU A 224 11.84 14.11 3.06
N GLN A 225 11.99 13.83 1.76
CA GLN A 225 11.17 14.40 0.70
C GLN A 225 9.71 13.93 0.79
N LEU A 226 9.43 12.66 1.12
CA LEU A 226 8.06 12.20 1.36
C LEU A 226 7.40 12.96 2.53
N LYS A 227 8.14 13.20 3.61
CA LYS A 227 7.65 13.99 4.76
C LYS A 227 7.39 15.44 4.36
N LEU A 228 8.26 16.03 3.54
CA LEU A 228 8.08 17.37 2.96
C LEU A 228 6.83 17.45 2.09
N ASP A 229 6.65 16.48 1.19
CA ASP A 229 5.56 16.45 0.25
C ASP A 229 4.24 16.31 0.99
N LEU A 230 4.15 15.39 1.96
CA LEU A 230 2.99 15.28 2.85
C LEU A 230 2.71 16.61 3.56
N TRP A 231 3.72 17.21 4.20
CA TRP A 231 3.51 18.46 4.93
C TRP A 231 3.03 19.60 4.01
N SER A 232 3.65 19.77 2.85
CA SER A 232 3.29 20.81 1.88
C SER A 232 1.87 20.63 1.37
N SER A 233 1.50 19.37 1.08
CA SER A 233 0.15 18.97 0.74
C SER A 233 -0.87 19.32 1.83
N LEU A 234 -0.56 19.03 3.10
CA LEU A 234 -1.43 19.37 4.23
C LEU A 234 -1.54 20.89 4.45
N GLN A 235 -0.48 21.67 4.21
CA GLN A 235 -0.54 23.14 4.22
C GLN A 235 -1.46 23.67 3.12
N GLY A 236 -1.36 23.13 1.90
CA GLY A 236 -2.26 23.50 0.81
C GLY A 236 -3.73 23.36 1.20
N LEU A 237 -4.06 22.27 1.90
CA LEU A 237 -5.42 22.04 2.41
C LEU A 237 -5.87 23.05 3.49
N LEU A 238 -4.95 23.63 4.27
CA LEU A 238 -5.26 24.72 5.21
C LEU A 238 -5.51 26.06 4.50
N ASN A 239 -4.88 26.28 3.36
CA ASN A 239 -5.08 27.48 2.55
C ASN A 239 -6.37 27.39 1.74
N GLU A 240 -6.81 26.17 1.39
CA GLU A 240 -8.11 25.92 0.78
C GLU A 240 -9.23 25.95 1.83
N SER A 241 -10.32 26.68 1.57
CA SER A 241 -11.49 26.76 2.46
C SER A 241 -12.33 25.47 2.54
N ARG A 242 -11.76 24.32 2.17
CA ARG A 242 -12.44 23.01 2.10
C ARG A 242 -12.49 22.30 3.45
N ILE A 243 -11.58 22.64 4.38
CA ILE A 243 -11.57 22.10 5.74
C ILE A 243 -12.00 23.18 6.73
N SER A 244 -12.98 22.86 7.57
CA SER A 244 -13.54 23.77 8.57
C SER A 244 -13.66 23.14 9.95
N GLY A 245 -13.89 23.96 10.97
CA GLY A 245 -14.14 23.52 12.34
C GLY A 245 -12.98 22.72 12.95
N GLN A 246 -13.33 21.66 13.67
CA GLN A 246 -12.39 20.86 14.47
C GLN A 246 -11.31 20.16 13.63
N SER A 247 -11.61 19.74 12.40
CA SER A 247 -10.62 19.13 11.50
C SER A 247 -9.52 20.14 11.13
N ARG A 248 -9.90 21.39 10.87
CA ARG A 248 -8.94 22.48 10.61
C ARG A 248 -8.07 22.75 11.82
N GLU A 249 -8.67 22.82 13.01
CA GLU A 249 -7.93 23.03 14.27
C GLU A 249 -6.93 21.90 14.55
N THR A 250 -7.33 20.66 14.30
CA THR A 250 -6.47 19.47 14.49
C THR A 250 -5.29 19.50 13.51
N LEU A 251 -5.52 19.87 12.26
CA LEU A 251 -4.47 20.02 11.26
C LEU A 251 -3.52 21.19 11.57
N LEU A 252 -4.05 22.30 12.10
CA LEU A 252 -3.25 23.42 12.61
C LEU A 252 -2.40 23.03 13.82
N ALA A 253 -2.92 22.20 14.72
CA ALA A 253 -2.17 21.67 15.86
C ALA A 253 -1.00 20.79 15.39
N LEU A 254 -1.25 19.89 14.43
CA LEU A 254 -0.20 19.08 13.81
C LEU A 254 0.90 19.97 13.20
N ASN A 255 0.53 21.06 12.51
CA ASN A 255 1.52 21.98 11.93
C ASN A 255 2.47 22.60 12.98
N LYS A 256 1.97 22.88 14.19
CA LYS A 256 2.81 23.38 15.28
C LYS A 256 3.74 22.32 15.84
N GLU A 257 3.31 21.06 15.86
CA GLU A 257 4.14 19.92 16.29
C GLU A 257 5.23 19.58 15.28
N VAL A 258 4.98 19.83 13.99
CA VAL A 258 5.95 19.58 12.90
C VAL A 258 7.25 20.38 13.06
N ILE A 259 7.24 21.50 13.78
CA ILE A 259 8.46 22.25 14.13
C ILE A 259 9.46 21.38 14.94
N ARG A 260 8.97 20.30 15.57
CA ARG A 260 9.76 19.33 16.33
C ARG A 260 10.21 18.12 15.51
N LEU A 261 9.90 18.03 14.21
CA LEU A 261 10.33 16.89 13.39
C LEU A 261 11.86 16.76 13.38
N SER A 262 12.34 15.53 13.52
CA SER A 262 13.70 15.10 13.25
C SER A 262 13.99 15.08 11.75
N ILE A 263 13.87 16.25 11.10
CA ILE A 263 14.34 16.49 9.73
C ILE A 263 15.80 16.95 9.75
N SER A 264 16.59 16.55 8.73
CA SER A 264 17.97 17.02 8.59
C SER A 264 18.05 18.56 8.65
N SER A 265 19.18 19.06 9.16
CA SER A 265 19.44 20.51 9.26
C SER A 265 19.32 21.23 7.91
N LYS A 266 19.68 20.54 6.81
CA LYS A 266 19.54 21.00 5.42
C LYS A 266 18.08 21.23 5.04
N LEU A 267 17.18 20.32 5.41
CA LEU A 267 15.74 20.45 5.18
C LEU A 267 15.13 21.52 6.09
N ARG A 268 15.49 21.52 7.38
CA ARG A 268 15.02 22.51 8.36
C ARG A 268 15.29 23.94 7.91
N ASN A 269 16.45 24.18 7.30
CA ASN A 269 16.79 25.49 6.72
C ASN A 269 15.92 25.82 5.50
N LYS A 270 15.50 24.85 4.68
CA LYS A 270 14.49 25.08 3.62
C LYS A 270 13.13 25.46 4.21
N PHE A 271 12.66 24.75 5.25
CA PHE A 271 11.41 25.07 5.95
C PHE A 271 11.39 26.49 6.53
N LEU A 272 12.46 26.91 7.20
CA LEU A 272 12.56 28.25 7.79
C LEU A 272 12.71 29.36 6.74
N SER A 273 13.03 29.01 5.49
CA SER A 273 13.21 29.95 4.38
C SER A 273 11.98 30.09 3.47
N GLN A 274 10.95 29.27 3.64
CA GLN A 274 9.70 29.41 2.90
C GLN A 274 8.74 30.32 3.66
N PRO A 275 8.24 31.41 3.05
CA PRO A 275 7.27 32.28 3.70
C PRO A 275 5.97 31.51 3.90
N LEU A 276 5.42 31.60 5.13
CA LEU A 276 4.04 31.25 5.42
C LEU A 276 3.16 32.31 4.74
N GLU A 277 2.79 32.08 3.47
CA GLU A 277 1.71 32.82 2.79
C GLU A 277 0.46 31.95 2.64
#